data_AF-A0A6I7YBS8-F1
#
_entry.id   AF-A0A6I7YBS8-F1
#
_cell.length_a   1.000
_cell.length_b   1.000
_cell.length_c   1.000
_cell.angle_alpha   90.00
_cell.angle_beta   90.00
_cell.angle_gamma   90.00
#
_symmetry.space_group_name_H-M   'P 1'
#
loop_
_entity.id
_entity.type
_entity.pdbx_description
1 polymer ?
#
loop_
_entity_poly.entity_id
_entity_poly.type
_entity_poly.pdbx_seq_one_letter_code
_entity_poly.pdbx_strand_id
1 'polypeptide(L)'
;MRFHLIDRIETFTPREHITARKVTSVDESYWQDTGSGPAMPFGLALEALCQSATWLIMLSTDHRLRAALLAVGEATAHRAVRPGEVLRMRATIESMTEEAALLDGTVTADGEDVLSAGGILCALIDAERLDDPADTRRMAHQLQGGGPVG
;
A
#
# COMPACT_ATOMS: atom_id res chain seq x y z
N MET A 1 8.90 -14.58 7.55
CA MET A 1 7.71 -14.10 6.83
C MET A 1 8.01 -12.67 6.38
N ARG A 2 7.95 -12.36 5.09
CA ARG A 2 8.12 -10.97 4.60
C ARG A 2 6.80 -10.26 4.80
N PHE A 3 6.80 -9.15 5.53
CA PHE A 3 5.60 -8.36 5.75
C PHE A 3 5.31 -7.52 4.49
N HIS A 4 4.38 -8.00 3.67
CA HIS A 4 4.01 -7.38 2.40
C HIS A 4 2.52 -7.60 2.14
N LEU A 5 1.79 -6.53 1.85
CA LEU A 5 0.33 -6.53 1.76
C LEU A 5 -0.16 -6.03 0.40
N ILE A 6 0.66 -6.18 -0.63
CA ILE A 6 0.29 -5.81 -2.01
C ILE A 6 0.70 -6.96 -2.91
N ASP A 7 -0.20 -7.35 -3.81
CA ASP A 7 0.05 -8.44 -4.75
C ASP A 7 0.25 -7.93 -6.17
N ARG A 8 -0.27 -6.74 -6.50
CA ARG A 8 -0.14 -6.16 -7.84
C ARG A 8 -0.32 -4.65 -7.84
N ILE A 9 0.48 -3.96 -8.65
CA ILE A 9 0.23 -2.60 -9.12
C ILE A 9 -0.55 -2.68 -10.43
N GLU A 10 -1.74 -2.11 -10.45
CA GLU A 10 -2.65 -2.14 -11.60
C GLU A 10 -2.37 -0.98 -12.55
N THR A 11 -2.29 0.24 -12.01
CA THR A 11 -1.97 1.46 -12.74
C THR A 11 -1.22 2.43 -11.83
N PHE A 12 -0.38 3.29 -12.41
CA PHE A 12 0.18 4.42 -11.69
C PHE A 12 0.56 5.54 -12.66
N THR A 13 0.54 6.77 -12.18
CA THR A 13 1.13 7.92 -12.82
C THR A 13 2.18 8.50 -11.87
N PRO A 14 3.47 8.57 -12.27
CA PRO A 14 4.53 9.12 -11.42
C PRO A 14 4.16 10.47 -10.81
N ARG A 15 4.43 10.63 -9.51
CA ARG A 15 4.16 11.83 -8.70
C ARG A 15 2.69 12.24 -8.58
N GLU A 16 1.76 11.42 -9.06
CA GLU A 16 0.32 11.72 -8.98
C GLU A 16 -0.44 10.66 -8.20
N HIS A 17 -0.57 9.44 -8.73
CA HIS A 17 -1.42 8.43 -8.09
C HIS A 17 -1.04 6.99 -8.47
N ILE A 18 -1.48 6.04 -7.65
CA ILE A 18 -1.35 4.59 -7.86
C ILE A 18 -2.67 3.89 -7.56
N THR A 19 -2.92 2.81 -8.28
CA THR A 19 -3.91 1.81 -7.92
C THR A 19 -3.22 0.45 -7.84
N ALA A 20 -3.32 -0.19 -6.68
CA ALA A 20 -2.76 -1.49 -6.41
C ALA A 20 -3.82 -2.38 -5.75
N ARG A 21 -3.58 -3.69 -5.73
CA ARG A 21 -4.50 -4.64 -5.09
C ARG A 21 -3.82 -5.60 -4.15
N LYS A 22 -4.58 -6.04 -3.15
CA LYS A 22 -4.32 -7.21 -2.31
C LYS A 22 -5.44 -8.22 -2.49
N VAL A 23 -5.07 -9.45 -2.83
CA VAL A 23 -5.94 -10.61 -2.78
C VAL A 23 -5.81 -11.23 -1.40
N THR A 24 -6.94 -11.40 -0.71
CA THR A 24 -6.94 -12.01 0.62
C THR A 24 -7.34 -13.48 0.53
N SER A 25 -6.76 -14.32 1.40
CA SER A 25 -7.14 -15.72 1.55
C SER A 25 -7.67 -15.98 2.96
N VAL A 26 -8.56 -16.96 3.12
CA VAL A 26 -9.01 -17.44 4.42
C VAL A 26 -7.87 -18.00 5.29
N ASP A 27 -6.77 -18.45 4.67
CA ASP A 27 -5.62 -19.02 5.37
C ASP A 27 -4.66 -17.96 5.95
N GLU A 28 -4.90 -16.68 5.70
CA GLU A 28 -4.08 -15.61 6.28
C GLU A 28 -4.20 -15.59 7.81
N SER A 29 -3.06 -15.57 8.53
CA SER A 29 -3.07 -15.78 9.98
C SER A 29 -3.54 -14.58 10.81
N TYR A 30 -3.81 -13.44 10.17
CA TYR A 30 -4.10 -12.17 10.84
C TYR A 30 -5.59 -11.90 11.08
N TRP A 31 -6.49 -12.79 10.65
CA TRP A 31 -7.93 -12.60 10.83
C TRP A 31 -8.31 -12.51 12.31
N GLN A 32 -9.13 -11.53 12.65
CA GLN A 32 -9.69 -11.34 13.99
C GLN A 32 -11.16 -11.71 14.01
N ASP A 33 -11.62 -12.47 14.99
CA ASP A 33 -13.06 -12.70 15.17
C ASP A 33 -13.71 -11.47 15.80
N THR A 34 -14.67 -10.86 15.09
CA THR A 34 -15.41 -9.68 15.54
C THR A 34 -16.80 -10.01 16.08
N GLY A 35 -17.11 -11.28 16.34
CA GLY A 35 -18.45 -11.77 16.71
C GLY A 35 -19.44 -11.82 15.53
N SER A 36 -19.15 -11.08 14.45
CA SER A 36 -19.80 -11.15 13.15
C SER A 36 -19.00 -11.97 12.13
N GLY A 37 -18.00 -12.74 12.58
CA GLY A 37 -17.08 -13.52 11.77
C GLY A 37 -15.69 -12.87 11.62
N PRO A 38 -14.77 -13.54 10.90
CA PRO A 38 -13.40 -13.07 10.72
C PRO A 38 -13.35 -11.73 9.98
N ALA A 39 -12.52 -10.81 10.47
CA ALA A 39 -12.28 -9.49 9.90
C ALA A 39 -10.78 -9.20 9.78
N MET A 40 -10.38 -8.48 8.73
CA MET A 40 -9.03 -7.94 8.65
C MET A 40 -8.85 -6.86 9.73
N PRO A 41 -7.74 -6.87 10.49
CA PRO A 41 -7.40 -5.76 11.36
C PRO A 41 -7.33 -4.46 10.56
N PHE A 42 -7.97 -3.40 11.07
CA PHE A 42 -7.96 -2.06 10.47
C PHE A 42 -6.55 -1.59 10.07
N GLY A 43 -5.58 -1.78 10.98
CA GLY A 43 -4.20 -1.37 10.75
C GLY A 43 -3.55 -2.06 9.55
N LEU A 44 -3.96 -3.29 9.19
CA LEU A 44 -3.41 -3.96 8.01
C LEU A 44 -4.00 -3.43 6.71
N ALA A 45 -5.27 -3.03 6.70
CA ALA A 45 -5.86 -2.37 5.53
C ALA A 45 -5.22 -0.99 5.29
N LEU A 46 -4.99 -0.23 6.37
CA LEU A 46 -4.25 1.04 6.32
C LEU A 46 -2.80 0.83 5.86
N GLU A 47 -2.12 -0.20 6.38
CA GLU A 47 -0.76 -0.53 5.98
C GLU A 47 -0.67 -0.91 4.50
N ALA A 48 -1.64 -1.65 3.96
CA ALA A 48 -1.69 -1.96 2.52
C ALA A 48 -1.80 -0.68 1.66
N LEU A 49 -2.56 0.31 2.13
CA LEU A 49 -2.64 1.63 1.51
C LEU A 49 -1.34 2.43 1.64
N CYS A 50 -0.67 2.38 2.79
CA CYS A 50 0.64 3.03 2.99
C CYS A 50 1.74 2.38 2.14
N GLN A 51 1.74 1.06 1.99
CA GLN A 51 2.62 0.36 1.04
C GLN A 51 2.26 0.75 -0.40
N SER A 52 0.97 1.01 -0.66
CA SER A 52 0.38 1.71 -1.80
C SER A 52 1.22 2.89 -2.27
N ALA A 53 1.10 3.91 -1.42
CA ALA A 53 1.80 5.18 -1.46
C ALA A 53 3.33 5.01 -1.57
N THR A 54 3.89 4.08 -0.80
CA THR A 54 5.34 3.84 -0.79
C THR A 54 5.84 3.39 -2.17
N TRP A 55 5.11 2.49 -2.85
CA TRP A 55 5.46 2.09 -4.22
C TRP A 55 5.30 3.23 -5.22
N LEU A 56 4.28 4.07 -5.08
CA LEU A 56 4.14 5.26 -5.91
C LEU A 56 5.39 6.15 -5.79
N ILE A 57 5.86 6.43 -4.58
CA ILE A 57 7.05 7.23 -4.32
C ILE A 57 8.31 6.57 -4.91
N MET A 58 8.49 5.27 -4.69
CA MET A 58 9.64 4.53 -5.21
C MET A 58 9.65 4.57 -6.74
N LEU A 59 8.54 4.26 -7.40
CA LEU A 59 8.43 4.32 -8.86
C LEU A 59 8.60 5.74 -9.41
N SER A 60 8.15 6.76 -8.67
CA SER A 60 8.27 8.17 -9.07
C SER A 60 9.69 8.74 -8.92
N THR A 61 10.58 8.00 -8.28
CA THR A 61 11.94 8.44 -7.95
C THR A 61 12.98 7.44 -8.43
N ASP A 62 12.63 6.57 -9.37
CA ASP A 62 13.49 5.50 -9.88
C ASP A 62 14.10 4.63 -8.77
N HIS A 63 13.29 4.37 -7.73
CA HIS A 63 13.61 3.61 -6.52
C HIS A 63 14.65 4.27 -5.62
N ARG A 64 14.97 5.55 -5.82
CA ARG A 64 15.89 6.29 -4.94
C ARG A 64 15.30 6.53 -3.56
N LEU A 65 14.04 6.96 -3.50
CA LEU A 65 13.39 7.35 -2.25
C LEU A 65 12.31 6.36 -1.84
N ARG A 66 12.18 6.16 -0.53
CA ARG A 66 11.14 5.36 0.09
C ARG A 66 10.46 6.13 1.21
N ALA A 67 9.14 5.99 1.30
CA ALA A 67 8.36 6.54 2.41
C ALA A 67 8.61 5.77 3.71
N ALA A 68 8.84 6.53 4.78
CA ALA A 68 8.67 6.10 6.15
C ALA A 68 7.50 6.88 6.75
N LEU A 69 6.47 6.18 7.23
CA LEU A 69 5.27 6.79 7.79
C LEU A 69 5.62 7.61 9.05
N LEU A 70 5.20 8.88 9.08
CA LEU A 70 5.34 9.76 10.25
C LEU A 70 4.01 9.93 11.00
N ALA A 71 2.94 10.20 10.25
CA ALA A 71 1.62 10.44 10.80
C ALA A 71 0.53 10.12 9.79
N VAL A 72 -0.66 9.88 10.30
CA VAL A 72 -1.90 9.83 9.51
C VAL A 72 -2.84 10.84 10.16
N GLY A 73 -3.30 11.83 9.39
CA GLY A 73 -4.19 12.88 9.89
C GLY A 73 -5.54 12.32 10.30
N GLU A 74 -6.19 11.61 9.39
CA GLU A 74 -7.42 10.89 9.64
C GLU A 74 -7.46 9.55 8.92
N ALA A 75 -8.11 8.56 9.53
CA ALA A 75 -8.42 7.31 8.87
C ALA A 75 -9.76 6.78 9.38
N THR A 76 -10.65 6.44 8.45
CA THR A 76 -12.02 5.99 8.74
C THR A 76 -12.20 4.58 8.20
N ALA A 77 -12.63 3.66 9.06
CA ALA A 77 -13.12 2.35 8.65
C ALA A 77 -14.62 2.45 8.32
N HIS A 78 -14.99 2.14 7.09
CA HIS A 78 -16.39 2.20 6.64
C HIS A 78 -17.10 0.86 6.86
N ARG A 79 -16.39 -0.26 6.62
CA ARG A 79 -16.86 -1.61 6.93
C ARG A 79 -15.70 -2.58 7.17
N ALA A 80 -16.01 -3.73 7.77
CA ALA A 80 -15.06 -4.81 7.94
C ALA A 80 -14.70 -5.46 6.59
N VAL A 81 -13.41 -5.77 6.43
CA VAL A 81 -12.91 -6.62 5.34
C VAL A 81 -13.02 -8.08 5.74
N ARG A 82 -13.56 -8.93 4.86
CA ARG A 82 -13.77 -10.36 5.05
C ARG A 82 -12.77 -11.18 4.22
N PRO A 83 -12.46 -12.42 4.64
CA PRO A 83 -11.62 -13.30 3.86
C PRO A 83 -12.14 -13.54 2.44
N GLY A 84 -11.24 -13.54 1.46
CA GLY A 84 -11.56 -13.76 0.05
C GLY A 84 -11.85 -12.50 -0.74
N GLU A 85 -12.01 -11.34 -0.08
CA GLU A 85 -12.16 -10.06 -0.77
C GLU A 85 -10.86 -9.64 -1.47
N VAL A 86 -11.01 -8.95 -2.60
CA VAL A 86 -9.91 -8.27 -3.31
C VAL A 86 -9.95 -6.80 -2.92
N LEU A 87 -8.97 -6.39 -2.13
CA LEU A 87 -8.78 -5.01 -1.75
C LEU A 87 -8.12 -4.27 -2.90
N ARG A 88 -8.66 -3.11 -3.25
CA ARG A 88 -8.06 -2.19 -4.21
C ARG A 88 -7.75 -0.88 -3.50
N MET A 89 -6.46 -0.60 -3.38
CA MET A 89 -5.92 0.59 -2.74
C MET A 89 -5.65 1.65 -3.81
N ARG A 90 -6.21 2.84 -3.63
CA ARG A 90 -5.90 4.02 -4.43
C ARG A 90 -5.23 5.06 -3.54
N ALA A 91 -4.00 5.46 -3.87
CA ALA A 91 -3.28 6.52 -3.18
C ALA A 91 -2.91 7.64 -4.14
N THR A 92 -3.00 8.87 -3.68
CA THR A 92 -2.71 10.10 -4.42
C THR A 92 -1.69 10.94 -3.66
N ILE A 93 -0.72 11.53 -4.36
CA ILE A 93 0.21 12.50 -3.78
C ILE A 93 -0.44 13.88 -3.84
N GLU A 94 -0.65 14.48 -2.67
CA GLU A 94 -1.09 15.87 -2.56
C GLU A 94 0.10 16.84 -2.67
N SER A 95 1.24 16.48 -2.06
CA SER A 95 2.49 17.20 -2.23
C SER A 95 3.71 16.32 -1.97
N MET A 96 4.84 16.64 -2.59
CA MET A 96 6.08 15.86 -2.46
C MET A 96 7.32 16.73 -2.69
N THR A 97 8.23 16.74 -1.71
CA THR A 97 9.58 17.32 -1.81
C THR A 97 10.63 16.20 -1.93
N GLU A 98 11.91 16.49 -1.67
CA GLU A 98 12.93 15.45 -1.54
C GLU A 98 12.92 14.76 -0.17
N GLU A 99 12.37 15.42 0.85
CA GLU A 99 12.41 15.00 2.25
C GLU A 99 11.08 14.49 2.79
N ALA A 100 9.96 14.89 2.17
CA ALA A 100 8.63 14.52 2.66
C ALA A 100 7.61 14.35 1.53
N ALA A 101 6.56 13.58 1.82
CA ALA A 101 5.38 13.46 0.98
C ALA A 101 4.11 13.48 1.84
N LEU A 102 3.07 14.13 1.33
CA LEU A 102 1.72 14.13 1.88
C LEU A 102 0.81 13.42 0.88
N LEU A 103 0.07 12.42 1.35
CA LEU A 103 -0.79 11.59 0.52
C LEU A 103 -2.16 11.39 1.15
N ASP A 104 -3.14 11.15 0.29
CA ASP A 104 -4.48 10.69 0.65
C ASP A 104 -4.77 9.37 -0.07
N GLY A 105 -5.76 8.62 0.41
CA GLY A 105 -6.17 7.41 -0.29
C GLY A 105 -7.38 6.68 0.26
N THR A 106 -7.84 5.73 -0.53
CA THR A 106 -8.96 4.85 -0.21
C THR A 106 -8.62 3.40 -0.46
N VAL A 107 -9.31 2.52 0.26
CA VAL A 107 -9.32 1.08 0.02
C VAL A 107 -10.76 0.70 -0.28
N THR A 108 -10.95 -0.03 -1.37
CA THR A 108 -12.26 -0.55 -1.80
C THR A 108 -12.25 -2.07 -1.88
N ALA A 109 -13.41 -2.68 -1.69
CA ALA A 109 -13.66 -4.10 -1.99
C ALA A 109 -15.03 -4.22 -2.65
N ASP A 110 -15.10 -4.91 -3.78
CA ASP A 110 -16.30 -5.03 -4.62
C ASP A 110 -16.98 -3.69 -4.98
N GLY A 111 -16.17 -2.64 -5.13
CA GLY A 111 -16.63 -1.29 -5.49
C GLY A 111 -17.15 -0.46 -4.31
N GLU A 112 -17.11 -1.00 -3.09
CA GLU A 112 -17.48 -0.28 -1.87
C GLU A 112 -16.24 0.17 -1.10
N ASP A 113 -16.30 1.38 -0.51
CA ASP A 113 -15.24 1.86 0.37
C ASP A 113 -15.20 1.03 1.66
N VAL A 114 -14.02 0.52 2.00
CA VAL A 114 -13.75 -0.16 3.27
C VAL A 114 -12.94 0.71 4.21
N LEU A 115 -12.06 1.55 3.67
CA LEU A 115 -11.22 2.48 4.41
C LEU A 115 -10.94 3.73 3.58
N SER A 116 -10.95 4.89 4.22
CA SER A 116 -10.37 6.12 3.67
C SER A 116 -9.35 6.67 4.66
N ALA A 117 -8.27 7.26 4.15
CA ALA A 117 -7.26 7.92 4.97
C ALA A 117 -6.81 9.21 4.29
N GLY A 118 -6.67 10.26 5.09
CA GLY A 118 -6.23 11.58 4.68
C GLY A 118 -5.05 12.06 5.51
N GLY A 119 -4.21 12.89 4.91
CA GLY A 119 -3.04 13.46 5.57
C GLY A 119 -2.02 12.40 6.00
N ILE A 120 -1.77 11.40 5.13
CA ILE A 120 -0.70 10.41 5.32
C ILE A 120 0.62 11.14 5.07
N LEU A 121 1.31 11.50 6.14
CA LEU A 121 2.58 12.19 6.10
C LEU A 121 3.73 11.18 6.19
N CYS A 122 4.65 11.26 5.23
CA CYS A 122 5.83 10.40 5.18
C CYS A 122 7.11 11.23 5.11
N ALA A 123 8.15 10.78 5.80
CA ALA A 123 9.53 11.15 5.50
C ALA A 123 10.00 10.35 4.29
N LEU A 124 10.79 10.98 3.43
CA LEU A 124 11.45 10.33 2.30
C LEU A 124 12.91 10.07 2.66
N ILE A 125 13.30 8.81 2.58
CA ILE A 125 14.66 8.37 2.91
C ILE A 125 15.23 7.54 1.77
N ASP A 126 16.55 7.48 1.69
CA ASP A 126 17.23 6.68 0.67
C ASP A 126 16.82 5.21 0.80
N ALA A 127 16.26 4.65 -0.26
CA ALA A 127 15.72 3.29 -0.26
C ALA A 127 16.81 2.25 -0.01
N GLU A 128 18.04 2.50 -0.48
CA GLU A 128 19.18 1.60 -0.31
C GLU A 128 19.62 1.45 1.16
N ARG A 129 19.20 2.36 2.04
CA ARG A 129 19.41 2.24 3.49
C ARG A 129 18.49 1.21 4.14
N LEU A 130 17.40 0.85 3.47
CA LEU A 130 16.36 -0.02 4.00
C LEU A 130 16.40 -1.42 3.40
N ASP A 131 16.58 -1.51 2.09
CA ASP A 131 16.55 -2.78 1.36
C ASP A 131 17.61 -2.79 0.25
N ASP A 132 18.02 -3.99 -0.17
CA ASP A 132 18.91 -4.16 -1.30
C ASP A 132 18.26 -3.60 -2.60
N PRO A 133 18.97 -2.78 -3.39
CA PRO A 133 18.42 -2.17 -4.60
C PRO A 133 17.98 -3.19 -5.66
N ALA A 134 18.67 -4.33 -5.76
CA ALA A 134 18.30 -5.38 -6.71
C ALA A 134 17.04 -6.12 -6.24
N ASP A 135 16.88 -6.37 -4.95
CA ASP A 135 15.63 -6.94 -4.39
C ASP A 135 14.43 -6.01 -4.60
N THR A 136 14.65 -4.71 -4.41
CA THR A 136 13.64 -3.67 -4.66
C THR A 136 13.17 -3.69 -6.11
N ARG A 137 14.10 -3.70 -7.07
CA ARG A 137 13.79 -3.75 -8.51
C ARG A 137 13.10 -5.04 -8.91
N ARG A 138 13.54 -6.19 -8.37
CA ARG A 138 12.88 -7.49 -8.60
C ARG A 138 11.44 -7.46 -8.13
N MET A 139 11.18 -6.91 -6.94
CA MET A 139 9.83 -6.81 -6.40
C MET A 139 8.97 -5.84 -7.24
N ALA A 140 9.49 -4.68 -7.64
CA ALA A 140 8.78 -3.77 -8.55
C ALA A 140 8.36 -4.47 -9.84
N HIS A 141 9.28 -5.19 -10.48
CA HIS A 141 8.99 -5.96 -11.70
C HIS A 141 7.88 -6.99 -11.48
N GLN A 142 7.92 -7.76 -10.39
CA GLN A 142 6.88 -8.73 -10.04
C GLN A 142 5.52 -8.07 -9.81
N LEU A 143 5.47 -6.98 -9.05
CA LEU A 143 4.24 -6.25 -8.74
C LEU A 143 3.62 -5.60 -9.98
N GLN A 144 4.43 -5.21 -10.97
CA GLN A 144 3.95 -4.70 -12.25
C GLN A 144 3.55 -5.85 -13.20
N GLY A 145 3.82 -7.10 -12.83
CA GLY A 145 3.49 -8.30 -13.59
C GLY A 145 4.49 -8.76 -14.61
N GLY A 146 5.71 -8.26 -14.49
CA GLY A 146 6.82 -8.86 -15.17
C GLY A 146 6.98 -10.33 -14.76
N GLY A 147 7.40 -11.15 -15.71
CA GLY A 147 7.69 -12.57 -15.49
C GLY A 147 8.89 -12.79 -14.56
N PRO A 148 9.46 -14.01 -14.53
CA PRO A 148 10.69 -14.28 -13.81
C PRO A 148 11.80 -13.32 -14.26
N VAL A 149 12.47 -12.67 -13.30
CA VAL A 149 13.71 -11.93 -13.57
C VAL A 149 14.81 -13.01 -13.69
N GLY A 150 15.30 -13.22 -14.91
CA GLY A 150 16.35 -14.21 -15.22
C GLY A 150 17.72 -13.83 -14.70
#